data_AF-A0AAQ4FMG8-F1
#
_entry.id   AF-A0AAQ4FMG8-F1
#
_cell.length_a   1.000
_cell.length_b   1.000
_cell.length_c   1.000
_cell.angle_alpha   90.00
_cell.angle_beta   90.00
_cell.angle_gamma   90.00
#
_symmetry.space_group_name_H-M   'P 1'
#
loop_
_entity.id
_entity.type
_entity.pdbx_description
1 polymer ?
#
loop_
_entity_poly.entity_id
_entity_poly.type
_entity_poly.pdbx_seq_one_letter_code
_entity_poly.pdbx_strand_id
1 'polypeptide(L)'
;MQVPHHSTDVTRLRILMRYRGIYLDRDVFVVRTLRQFLRYEATLTCPQGQAIGNMLMILHIDSRLLKLYHETYREFNDTLWYYNAGKLPTLELVYEQPHLLNRMYNSLEISLDMISMLYESHAYPNWRDAYAMHTYVSFRKQSEHDPLQNRVRHSYYPGPRQCDWADGPYGAVWYLGLRRPVRACRKLR
;
A
#
# COMPACT_ATOMS: atom_id res chain seq x y z
N MET A 1 -11.89 21.34 -6.88
CA MET A 1 -10.68 21.05 -6.09
C MET A 1 -10.72 19.56 -5.80
N GLN A 2 -9.95 18.73 -6.50
CA GLN A 2 -10.03 17.26 -6.33
C GLN A 2 -9.44 16.88 -4.97
N VAL A 3 -10.17 16.07 -4.20
CA VAL A 3 -9.64 15.46 -2.97
C VAL A 3 -8.41 14.62 -3.36
N PRO A 4 -7.21 14.84 -2.77
CA PRO A 4 -5.94 14.25 -3.23
C PRO A 4 -5.93 12.73 -3.42
N HIS A 5 -6.76 12.03 -2.63
CA HIS A 5 -6.90 10.58 -2.67
C HIS A 5 -7.42 10.09 -4.03
N HIS A 6 -8.40 10.78 -4.60
CA HIS A 6 -9.03 10.38 -5.85
C HIS A 6 -8.14 10.58 -7.08
N SER A 7 -7.30 11.62 -7.09
CA SER A 7 -6.30 11.80 -8.16
C SER A 7 -5.25 10.70 -8.16
N THR A 8 -4.93 10.15 -6.98
CA THR A 8 -4.01 9.02 -6.85
C THR A 8 -4.61 7.76 -7.46
N ASP A 9 -5.91 7.56 -7.29
CA ASP A 9 -6.61 6.40 -7.85
C ASP A 9 -6.57 6.37 -9.39
N VAL A 10 -6.84 7.48 -10.05
CA VAL A 10 -6.73 7.57 -11.52
C VAL A 10 -5.27 7.43 -11.96
N THR A 11 -4.34 8.02 -11.22
CA THR A 11 -2.91 8.01 -11.56
C THR A 11 -2.34 6.59 -11.54
N ARG A 12 -2.66 5.76 -10.54
CA ARG A 12 -2.15 4.39 -10.49
C ARG A 12 -2.64 3.53 -11.65
N LEU A 13 -3.90 3.71 -12.07
CA LEU A 13 -4.44 3.00 -13.24
C LEU A 13 -3.68 3.41 -14.51
N ARG A 14 -3.47 4.72 -14.71
CA ARG A 14 -2.70 5.23 -15.87
C ARG A 14 -1.25 4.75 -15.87
N ILE A 15 -0.60 4.66 -14.72
CA ILE A 15 0.74 4.10 -14.59
C ILE A 15 0.74 2.63 -15.02
N LEU A 16 -0.21 1.82 -14.54
CA LEU A 16 -0.32 0.41 -14.92
C LEU A 16 -0.62 0.24 -16.43
N MET A 17 -1.44 1.12 -17.01
CA MET A 17 -1.73 1.14 -18.45
C MET A 17 -0.51 1.52 -19.30
N ARG A 18 0.51 2.17 -18.73
CA ARG A 18 1.71 2.59 -19.46
C ARG A 18 2.92 1.70 -19.21
N TYR A 19 3.09 1.21 -17.99
CA TYR A 19 4.35 0.60 -17.54
C TYR A 19 4.25 -0.86 -17.13
N ARG A 20 3.05 -1.46 -17.13
CA ARG A 20 2.73 -2.82 -16.64
C ARG A 20 3.20 -3.10 -15.20
N GLY A 21 2.65 -4.16 -14.60
CA GLY A 21 3.26 -4.78 -13.42
C GLY A 21 2.47 -4.58 -12.14
N ILE A 22 3.17 -4.17 -11.09
CA ILE A 22 2.64 -4.16 -9.72
C ILE A 22 2.64 -2.72 -9.21
N TYR A 23 1.47 -2.25 -8.80
CA TYR A 23 1.32 -1.03 -8.03
C TYR A 23 1.16 -1.37 -6.54
N LEU A 24 1.78 -0.57 -5.69
CA LEU A 24 1.76 -0.68 -4.22
C LEU A 24 1.52 0.72 -3.64
N ASP A 25 0.57 0.84 -2.72
CA ASP A 25 0.51 2.01 -1.85
C ASP A 25 1.73 2.04 -0.92
N ARG A 26 2.07 3.24 -0.46
CA ARG A 26 3.27 3.51 0.35
C ARG A 26 3.33 2.66 1.62
N ASP A 27 2.19 2.30 2.16
CA ASP A 27 2.02 1.59 3.42
C ASP A 27 1.64 0.11 3.21
N VAL A 28 1.93 -0.44 2.04
CA VAL A 28 1.88 -1.90 1.80
C VAL A 28 3.24 -2.54 2.08
N PHE A 29 3.25 -3.53 2.96
CA PHE A 29 4.42 -4.36 3.25
C PHE A 29 4.29 -5.72 2.54
N VAL A 30 5.23 -6.03 1.64
CA VAL A 30 5.25 -7.31 0.91
C VAL A 30 6.02 -8.35 1.72
N VAL A 31 5.34 -9.44 2.06
CA VAL A 31 5.87 -10.52 2.92
C VAL A 31 6.40 -11.68 2.09
N ARG A 32 5.70 -12.05 1.03
CA ARG A 32 6.06 -13.17 0.14
C ARG A 32 6.09 -12.72 -1.32
N THR A 33 6.76 -13.51 -2.14
CA THR A 33 6.85 -13.26 -3.57
C THR A 33 5.48 -13.21 -4.24
N LEU A 34 5.21 -12.14 -4.99
CA LEU A 34 3.98 -11.95 -5.77
C LEU A 34 4.07 -12.57 -7.18
N ARG A 35 5.20 -13.21 -7.53
CA ARG A 35 5.47 -13.69 -8.90
C ARG A 35 4.40 -14.62 -9.45
N GLN A 36 3.83 -15.47 -8.60
CA GLN A 36 2.78 -16.40 -9.01
C GLN A 36 1.52 -15.71 -9.56
N PHE A 37 1.29 -14.45 -9.21
CA PHE A 37 0.13 -13.68 -9.67
C PHE A 37 0.36 -12.99 -11.02
N LEU A 38 1.62 -12.89 -11.47
CA LEU A 38 1.97 -12.27 -12.75
C LEU A 38 1.51 -13.08 -13.97
N ARG A 39 1.08 -14.33 -13.77
CA ARG A 39 0.51 -15.19 -14.83
C ARG A 39 -0.94 -14.85 -15.18
N TYR A 40 -1.62 -14.09 -14.33
CA TYR A 40 -3.01 -13.71 -14.55
C TYR A 40 -3.08 -12.35 -15.24
N GLU A 41 -4.13 -12.16 -16.04
CA GLU A 41 -4.43 -10.87 -16.69
C GLU A 41 -4.60 -9.75 -15.64
N ALA A 42 -5.28 -10.06 -14.54
CA ALA A 42 -5.48 -9.17 -13.41
C ALA A 42 -5.55 -9.96 -12.10
N THR A 43 -4.83 -9.50 -11.08
CA THR A 43 -4.97 -9.94 -9.70
C THR A 43 -5.16 -8.72 -8.80
N LEU A 44 -6.29 -8.70 -8.11
CA LEU A 44 -6.63 -7.74 -7.07
C LEU A 44 -7.13 -8.50 -5.86
N THR A 45 -7.13 -7.81 -4.74
CA THR A 45 -7.76 -8.31 -3.54
C THR A 45 -9.26 -8.12 -3.60
N CYS A 46 -9.99 -9.15 -3.22
CA CYS A 46 -11.45 -9.12 -3.16
C CYS A 46 -11.89 -10.09 -2.06
N PRO A 47 -11.86 -9.67 -0.78
CA PRO A 47 -12.40 -10.49 0.29
C PRO A 47 -13.87 -10.81 0.03
N GLN A 48 -14.33 -11.98 0.50
CA GLN A 48 -15.70 -12.40 0.26
C GLN A 48 -16.69 -11.40 0.89
N GLY A 49 -17.65 -10.93 0.09
CA GLY A 49 -18.64 -9.93 0.52
C GLY A 49 -18.10 -8.51 0.68
N GLN A 50 -16.84 -8.25 0.28
CA GLN A 50 -16.24 -6.91 0.34
C GLN A 50 -15.89 -6.40 -1.05
N ALA A 51 -15.74 -5.08 -1.14
CA ALA A 51 -15.26 -4.41 -2.35
C ALA A 51 -13.79 -4.73 -2.60
N ILE A 52 -13.38 -4.69 -3.87
CA ILE A 52 -11.99 -4.86 -4.26
C ILE A 52 -11.09 -3.81 -3.60
N GLY A 53 -9.88 -4.22 -3.27
CA GLY A 53 -8.81 -3.32 -2.81
C GLY A 53 -8.02 -2.74 -3.98
N ASN A 54 -7.54 -1.52 -3.81
CA ASN A 54 -6.74 -0.79 -4.80
C ASN A 54 -5.33 -0.42 -4.31
N MET A 55 -4.96 -0.85 -3.10
CA MET A 55 -3.66 -0.58 -2.49
C MET A 55 -2.54 -1.53 -2.97
N LEU A 56 -2.88 -2.73 -3.44
CA LEU A 56 -2.00 -3.57 -4.25
C LEU A 56 -2.76 -3.94 -5.52
N MET A 57 -2.16 -3.66 -6.67
CA MET A 57 -2.75 -4.01 -7.96
C MET A 57 -1.71 -4.69 -8.83
N ILE A 58 -2.02 -5.91 -9.29
CA ILE A 58 -1.18 -6.65 -10.23
C ILE A 58 -1.98 -6.78 -11.52
N LEU A 59 -1.76 -5.85 -12.45
CA LEU A 59 -2.55 -5.76 -13.68
C LEU A 59 -1.61 -5.79 -14.90
N HIS A 60 -1.93 -6.65 -15.87
CA HIS A 60 -1.26 -6.64 -17.16
C HIS A 60 -1.64 -5.38 -17.94
N ILE A 61 -0.74 -4.86 -18.78
CA ILE A 61 -1.01 -3.68 -19.60
C ILE A 61 -2.22 -3.87 -20.53
N ASP A 62 -2.41 -5.09 -21.01
CA ASP A 62 -3.54 -5.47 -21.87
C ASP A 62 -4.78 -5.93 -21.10
N SER A 63 -4.79 -5.79 -19.76
CA SER A 63 -5.93 -6.21 -18.94
C SER A 63 -7.21 -5.48 -19.35
N ARG A 64 -8.24 -6.25 -19.69
CA ARG A 64 -9.61 -5.77 -19.91
C ARG A 64 -10.15 -5.17 -18.63
N LEU A 65 -9.90 -5.79 -17.48
CA LEU A 65 -10.27 -5.25 -16.18
C LEU A 65 -9.64 -3.88 -15.96
N LEU A 66 -8.35 -3.69 -16.27
CA LEU A 66 -7.68 -2.39 -16.10
C LEU A 66 -8.34 -1.28 -16.93
N LYS A 67 -8.67 -1.58 -18.20
CA LYS A 67 -9.34 -0.62 -19.09
C LYS A 67 -10.74 -0.27 -18.58
N LEU A 68 -11.54 -1.29 -18.24
CA LEU A 68 -12.89 -1.08 -17.71
C LEU A 68 -12.87 -0.34 -16.37
N TYR A 69 -11.93 -0.67 -15.48
CA TYR A 69 -11.77 0.00 -14.20
C TYR A 69 -11.37 1.47 -14.40
N HIS A 70 -10.48 1.80 -15.35
CA HIS A 70 -10.22 3.20 -15.67
C HIS A 70 -11.48 3.93 -16.18
N GLU A 71 -12.33 3.28 -16.97
CA GLU A 71 -13.58 3.89 -17.47
C GLU A 71 -14.61 4.18 -16.36
N THR A 72 -14.63 3.43 -15.25
CA THR A 72 -15.55 3.71 -14.13
C THR A 72 -15.28 5.07 -13.46
N TYR A 73 -14.11 5.68 -13.68
CA TYR A 73 -13.81 7.03 -13.21
C TYR A 73 -14.42 8.15 -14.07
N ARG A 74 -15.14 7.83 -15.15
CA ARG A 74 -15.92 8.81 -15.91
C ARG A 74 -17.12 9.32 -15.10
N GLU A 75 -17.70 8.45 -14.29
CA GLU A 75 -18.77 8.77 -13.34
C GLU A 75 -18.19 8.93 -11.94
N PHE A 76 -17.49 10.04 -11.73
CA PHE A 76 -16.76 10.29 -10.51
C PHE A 76 -17.65 10.88 -9.41
N ASN A 77 -17.64 10.27 -8.22
CA ASN A 77 -18.33 10.76 -7.04
C ASN A 77 -17.32 11.17 -5.96
N ASP A 78 -17.11 12.47 -5.81
CA ASP A 78 -16.15 13.05 -4.85
C ASP A 78 -16.66 13.10 -3.40
N THR A 79 -17.94 12.77 -3.17
CA THR A 79 -18.53 12.74 -1.83
C THR A 79 -18.21 11.46 -1.07
N LEU A 80 -17.76 10.41 -1.76
CA LEU A 80 -17.53 9.09 -1.18
C LEU A 80 -16.11 8.58 -1.44
N TRP A 81 -15.29 8.61 -0.39
CA TRP A 81 -13.85 8.27 -0.44
C TRP A 81 -13.53 6.95 -1.16
N TYR A 82 -14.32 5.88 -0.93
CA TYR A 82 -14.03 4.54 -1.46
C TYR A 82 -14.92 4.11 -2.63
N TYR A 83 -15.83 4.97 -3.07
CA TYR A 83 -16.86 4.55 -4.02
C TYR A 83 -16.25 4.16 -5.37
N ASN A 84 -15.59 5.10 -6.04
CA ASN A 84 -14.89 4.83 -7.30
C ASN A 84 -13.65 3.94 -7.11
N ALA A 85 -13.01 4.02 -5.94
CA ALA A 85 -11.81 3.28 -5.56
C ALA A 85 -12.00 1.77 -5.36
N GLY A 86 -13.23 1.30 -5.16
CA GLY A 86 -13.47 -0.11 -4.90
C GLY A 86 -14.92 -0.54 -5.03
N LYS A 87 -15.89 0.23 -4.51
CA LYS A 87 -17.30 -0.20 -4.54
C LYS A 87 -17.86 -0.30 -5.96
N LEU A 88 -17.79 0.80 -6.72
CA LEU A 88 -18.28 0.87 -8.10
C LEU A 88 -17.66 -0.20 -9.01
N PRO A 89 -16.33 -0.34 -9.12
CA PRO A 89 -15.73 -1.38 -9.95
C PRO A 89 -16.04 -2.81 -9.46
N THR A 90 -16.31 -3.00 -8.15
CA THR A 90 -16.79 -4.31 -7.67
C THR A 90 -18.17 -4.62 -8.23
N LEU A 91 -19.08 -3.65 -8.14
CA LEU A 91 -20.45 -3.77 -8.61
C LEU A 91 -20.51 -4.01 -10.12
N GLU A 92 -19.87 -3.15 -10.90
CA GLU A 92 -20.01 -3.15 -12.35
C GLU A 92 -19.12 -4.16 -13.06
N LEU A 93 -17.97 -4.52 -12.48
CA LEU A 93 -16.97 -5.33 -13.17
C LEU A 93 -16.81 -6.70 -12.53
N VAL A 94 -16.70 -6.77 -11.20
CA VAL A 94 -16.31 -8.00 -10.50
C VAL A 94 -17.48 -8.95 -10.30
N TYR A 95 -18.70 -8.43 -10.11
CA TYR A 95 -19.91 -9.26 -10.09
C TYR A 95 -20.38 -9.64 -11.49
N GLU A 96 -20.36 -8.70 -12.45
CA GLU A 96 -20.81 -8.96 -13.82
C GLU A 96 -19.81 -9.79 -14.63
N GLN A 97 -18.51 -9.60 -14.41
CA GLN A 97 -17.43 -10.24 -15.19
C GLN A 97 -16.35 -10.84 -14.29
N PRO A 98 -16.70 -11.79 -13.39
CA PRO A 98 -15.77 -12.33 -12.40
C PRO A 98 -14.56 -13.04 -13.01
N HIS A 99 -14.68 -13.52 -14.25
CA HIS A 99 -13.62 -14.20 -14.99
C HIS A 99 -12.45 -13.27 -15.38
N LEU A 100 -12.64 -11.95 -15.34
CA LEU A 100 -11.58 -10.97 -15.61
C LEU A 100 -10.62 -10.78 -14.43
N LEU A 101 -10.95 -11.31 -13.25
CA LEU A 101 -10.21 -11.08 -12.02
C LEU A 101 -9.80 -12.39 -11.36
N ASN A 102 -8.49 -12.60 -11.23
CA ASN A 102 -7.97 -13.55 -10.24
C ASN A 102 -8.06 -12.91 -8.85
N ARG A 103 -8.99 -13.41 -8.03
CA ARG A 103 -9.22 -12.87 -6.69
C ARG A 103 -8.17 -13.39 -5.73
N MET A 104 -7.45 -12.48 -5.09
CA MET A 104 -6.55 -12.83 -4.01
C MET A 104 -7.32 -12.87 -2.68
N TYR A 105 -7.64 -14.08 -2.22
CA TYR A 105 -8.34 -14.35 -0.97
C TYR A 105 -7.37 -14.48 0.21
N ASN A 106 -7.66 -13.84 1.34
CA ASN A 106 -6.99 -14.05 2.63
C ASN A 106 -5.47 -13.86 2.62
N SER A 107 -4.93 -13.17 1.61
CA SER A 107 -3.49 -13.02 1.40
C SER A 107 -3.01 -11.59 1.35
N LEU A 108 -3.96 -10.66 1.41
CA LEU A 108 -3.73 -9.27 1.68
C LEU A 108 -4.73 -8.84 2.73
N GLU A 109 -4.19 -8.47 3.86
CA GLU A 109 -4.97 -7.96 4.97
C GLU A 109 -5.28 -6.49 4.74
N ILE A 110 -6.51 -6.27 4.31
CA ILE A 110 -7.14 -4.96 4.08
C ILE A 110 -8.15 -4.67 5.18
N SER A 111 -8.19 -5.50 6.22
CA SER A 111 -9.08 -5.21 7.34
C SER A 111 -8.51 -4.03 8.11
N LEU A 112 -9.36 -3.09 8.49
CA LEU A 112 -9.01 -2.05 9.46
C LEU A 112 -8.58 -2.66 10.80
N ASP A 113 -8.94 -3.92 11.08
CA ASP A 113 -8.44 -4.69 12.22
C ASP A 113 -6.90 -4.77 12.24
N MET A 114 -6.23 -4.58 11.09
CA MET A 114 -4.77 -4.48 11.04
C MET A 114 -4.21 -3.36 11.89
N ILE A 115 -4.93 -2.24 12.04
CA ILE A 115 -4.47 -1.15 12.89
C ILE A 115 -4.34 -1.66 14.34
N SER A 116 -5.38 -2.32 14.84
CA SER A 116 -5.36 -2.89 16.19
C SER A 116 -4.33 -4.02 16.30
N MET A 117 -4.24 -4.91 15.31
CA MET A 117 -3.33 -6.04 15.38
C MET A 117 -1.85 -5.67 15.28
N LEU A 118 -1.52 -4.65 14.48
CA LEU A 118 -0.15 -4.18 14.31
C LEU A 118 0.29 -3.22 15.43
N TYR A 119 -0.63 -2.38 15.93
CA TYR A 119 -0.27 -1.28 16.82
C TYR A 119 -0.78 -1.40 18.25
N GLU A 120 -1.71 -2.31 18.56
CA GLU A 120 -2.32 -2.44 19.89
C GLU A 120 -2.07 -3.82 20.50
N SER A 121 -2.45 -4.89 19.79
CA SER A 121 -2.42 -6.26 20.33
C SER A 121 -1.03 -6.90 20.30
N HIS A 122 -0.07 -6.33 19.57
CA HIS A 122 1.28 -6.88 19.32
C HIS A 122 1.29 -8.33 18.81
N ALA A 123 0.16 -8.84 18.33
CA ALA A 123 -0.02 -10.24 17.97
C ALA A 123 -0.83 -10.33 16.70
N TYR A 124 -0.10 -10.47 15.58
CA TYR A 124 -0.67 -11.01 14.36
C TYR A 124 -0.08 -12.41 14.09
N PRO A 125 -0.73 -13.47 14.60
CA PRO A 125 -0.24 -14.83 14.43
C PRO A 125 -0.24 -15.20 12.94
N ASN A 126 0.81 -15.88 12.49
CA ASN A 126 0.97 -16.35 11.12
C ASN A 126 1.06 -15.24 10.05
N TRP A 127 1.46 -14.02 10.43
CA TRP A 127 1.70 -12.91 9.50
C TRP A 127 2.60 -13.27 8.31
N ARG A 128 3.51 -14.22 8.49
CA ARG A 128 4.41 -14.71 7.44
C ARG A 128 3.70 -15.46 6.31
N ASP A 129 2.46 -15.88 6.50
CA ASP A 129 1.70 -16.63 5.50
C ASP A 129 1.05 -15.71 4.46
N ALA A 130 0.80 -14.44 4.82
CA ALA A 130 0.26 -13.43 3.90
C ALA A 130 1.25 -13.13 2.75
N TYR A 131 0.73 -12.68 1.60
CA TYR A 131 1.58 -12.20 0.50
C TYR A 131 2.00 -10.75 0.72
N ALA A 132 1.09 -9.93 1.22
CA ALA A 132 1.36 -8.56 1.61
C ALA A 132 0.37 -8.12 2.70
N MET A 133 0.61 -6.97 3.32
CA MET A 133 -0.23 -6.36 4.35
C MET A 133 -0.36 -4.88 4.11
N HIS A 134 -1.56 -4.34 4.32
CA HIS A 134 -1.73 -2.91 4.43
C HIS A 134 -1.46 -2.49 5.88
N THR A 135 -0.40 -1.73 6.10
CA THR A 135 0.04 -1.36 7.45
C THR A 135 -0.77 -0.21 8.04
N TYR A 136 -1.49 0.56 7.23
CA TYR A 136 -2.25 1.73 7.68
C TYR A 136 -1.39 2.72 8.48
N VAL A 137 -0.09 2.82 8.19
CA VAL A 137 0.86 3.61 9.00
C VAL A 137 0.47 5.09 9.11
N SER A 138 -0.27 5.62 8.14
CA SER A 138 -0.80 6.98 8.16
C SER A 138 -1.97 7.15 9.15
N PHE A 139 -2.74 6.09 9.38
CA PHE A 139 -3.85 6.03 10.34
C PHE A 139 -3.41 5.63 11.75
N ARG A 140 -2.14 5.21 11.91
CA ARG A 140 -1.53 4.88 13.19
C ARG A 140 -1.80 5.92 14.29
N LYS A 141 -1.80 7.22 13.96
CA LYS A 141 -2.11 8.33 14.89
C LYS A 141 -3.49 8.24 15.57
N GLN A 142 -4.41 7.47 15.00
CA GLN A 142 -5.75 7.27 15.54
C GLN A 142 -5.80 6.13 16.56
N SER A 143 -4.74 5.31 16.67
CA SER A 143 -4.63 4.28 17.69
C SER A 143 -4.06 4.88 18.99
N GLU A 144 -4.88 4.87 20.05
CA GLU A 144 -4.54 5.41 21.37
C GLU A 144 -3.44 4.59 22.09
N HIS A 145 -3.30 3.31 21.74
CA HIS A 145 -2.41 2.36 22.42
C HIS A 145 -1.09 2.14 21.69
N ASP A 146 -0.81 2.95 20.67
CA ASP A 146 0.35 2.80 19.82
C ASP A 146 1.68 2.99 20.60
N PRO A 147 2.55 1.95 20.65
CA PRO A 147 3.74 1.94 21.50
C PRO A 147 4.80 2.99 21.11
N LEU A 148 4.82 3.50 19.87
CA LEU A 148 5.73 4.60 19.49
C LEU A 148 5.09 5.99 19.57
N GLN A 149 3.77 6.11 19.78
CA GLN A 149 3.16 7.38 20.23
C GLN A 149 3.40 7.59 21.73
N ASN A 150 3.32 6.52 22.52
CA ASN A 150 3.58 6.56 23.96
C ASN A 150 5.06 6.76 24.33
N ARG A 151 6.00 6.64 23.37
CA ARG A 151 7.43 6.97 23.59
C ARG A 151 7.73 8.46 23.69
N VAL A 152 6.79 9.36 23.37
CA VAL A 152 7.00 10.81 23.55
C VAL A 152 6.72 11.24 25.00
N ARG A 153 6.10 10.40 25.83
CA ARG A 153 5.79 10.72 27.24
C ARG A 153 6.68 10.05 28.29
N HIS A 154 7.54 9.10 27.91
CA HIS A 154 8.49 8.51 28.85
C HIS A 154 9.93 8.96 28.58
N SER A 155 10.38 9.84 29.48
CA SER A 155 11.77 10.07 29.90
C SER A 155 12.79 10.35 28.79
N TYR A 156 13.10 11.64 28.70
CA TYR A 156 14.46 12.19 28.55
C TYR A 156 15.55 11.16 28.95
N TYR A 157 16.16 10.50 27.96
CA TYR A 157 17.47 9.87 28.11
C TYR A 157 18.49 10.86 27.56
N PRO A 158 19.34 11.50 28.39
CA PRO A 158 20.38 12.38 27.87
C PRO A 158 21.56 11.52 27.40
N GLY A 159 21.79 11.48 26.08
CA GLY A 159 23.01 10.91 25.50
C GLY A 159 22.97 10.90 23.97
N PRO A 160 24.11 11.10 23.29
CA PRO A 160 24.58 12.45 22.98
C PRO A 160 24.40 12.85 21.52
N ARG A 161 24.03 14.13 21.32
CA ARG A 161 24.31 15.01 20.16
C ARG A 161 23.98 14.48 18.76
N GLN A 162 22.80 14.89 18.30
CA GLN A 162 22.58 15.74 17.11
C GLN A 162 23.45 15.45 15.87
N CYS A 163 22.82 14.84 14.86
CA CYS A 163 23.13 15.11 13.46
C CYS A 163 21.89 15.72 12.83
N ASP A 164 21.95 17.02 12.59
CA ASP A 164 20.97 17.75 11.79
C ASP A 164 20.97 17.19 10.36
N TRP A 165 19.82 16.73 9.88
CA TRP A 165 19.54 16.64 8.45
C TRP A 165 18.43 17.64 8.14
N ALA A 166 18.86 18.76 7.58
CA ALA A 166 18.02 19.75 6.95
C ALA A 166 17.41 19.19 5.64
N ASP A 167 16.24 19.73 5.32
CA ASP A 167 15.67 19.93 3.97
C ASP A 167 15.11 18.74 3.16
N GLY A 168 13.77 18.77 3.01
CA GLY A 168 13.15 18.81 1.68
C GLY A 168 12.67 17.50 1.02
N PRO A 169 11.69 17.57 0.09
CA PRO A 169 10.80 16.47 -0.24
C PRO A 169 11.16 15.80 -1.57
N TYR A 170 12.13 14.90 -1.61
CA TYR A 170 12.36 14.08 -2.81
C TYR A 170 12.71 12.64 -2.46
N GLY A 171 12.00 11.71 -3.09
CA GLY A 171 12.05 10.28 -2.84
C GLY A 171 13.42 9.67 -3.10
N ALA A 172 13.80 8.71 -2.28
CA ALA A 172 14.98 7.88 -2.48
C ALA A 172 14.68 6.76 -3.47
N VAL A 173 15.31 6.82 -4.64
CA VAL A 173 15.45 5.70 -5.59
C VAL A 173 16.59 4.81 -5.09
N TRP A 174 16.32 3.54 -4.81
CA TRP A 174 17.34 2.58 -4.41
C TRP A 174 17.94 1.87 -5.62
N TYR A 175 19.21 2.15 -5.93
CA TYR A 175 20.03 1.29 -6.79
C TYR A 175 20.63 0.15 -5.95
N LEU A 176 20.40 -1.08 -6.42
CA LEU A 176 21.01 -2.30 -5.89
C LEU A 176 22.49 -2.36 -6.27
N GLY A 177 23.34 -2.54 -5.27
CA GLY A 177 24.66 -3.15 -5.42
C GLY A 177 25.83 -2.21 -5.14
N LEU A 178 26.45 -2.38 -3.97
CA LEU A 178 27.86 -2.74 -3.82
C LEU A 178 28.21 -2.96 -2.34
N ARG A 179 29.06 -3.96 -2.10
CA ARG A 179 29.46 -4.47 -0.79
C ARG A 179 30.55 -3.59 -0.17
N ARG A 180 30.48 -3.48 1.18
CA ARG A 180 31.51 -3.18 2.21
C ARG A 180 31.49 -1.77 2.82
N PRO A 181 31.50 -1.66 4.17
CA PRO A 181 31.71 -0.39 4.86
C PRO A 181 33.21 -0.08 4.94
N VAL A 182 33.64 1.07 4.42
CA VAL A 182 34.95 1.64 4.73
C VAL A 182 34.76 2.61 5.90
N ARG A 183 35.24 2.22 7.08
CA ARG A 183 35.49 3.15 8.18
C ARG A 183 36.75 3.94 7.84
N ALA A 184 36.63 5.24 7.60
CA ALA A 184 37.66 6.22 7.90
C ALA A 184 37.15 7.64 7.65
N CYS A 185 37.07 8.46 8.70
CA CYS A 185 37.71 9.78 8.62
C CYS A 185 38.04 10.30 10.02
N ARG A 186 39.34 10.59 10.18
CA ARG A 186 39.98 11.23 11.33
C ARG A 186 39.42 12.65 11.50
N LYS A 187 39.32 13.09 12.76
CA LYS A 187 39.23 14.51 13.10
C LYS A 187 40.51 15.21 12.65
N LEU A 188 40.39 16.24 11.82
CA LEU A 188 41.37 17.32 11.75
C LEU A 188 40.82 18.48 12.56
N ARG A 189 41.72 19.08 13.35
CA ARG A 189 41.51 20.30 14.12
C ARG A 189 41.52 21.51 13.20
#